data_AF-K6DRY4-F1
#
_entry.id   AF-K6DRY4-F1
#
_cell.length_a   1.000
_cell.length_b   1.000
_cell.length_c   1.000
_cell.angle_alpha   90.00
_cell.angle_beta   90.00
_cell.angle_gamma   90.00
#
_symmetry.space_group_name_H-M   'P 1'
#
loop_
_entity.id
_entity.type
_entity.pdbx_description
1 polymer ?
#
loop_
_entity_poly.entity_id
_entity_poly.type
_entity_poly.pdbx_seq_one_letter_code
_entity_poly.pdbx_strand_id
1 'polypeptide(L)'
;MGIFSLITVAWAFFYLLRWIHLRKRKQDTGEQFIRWGLSVDNCYFYSQPFIVTNQCITIIGFQEIDDNKSPIFYSVVKMSWWGKRTVYAHCLIHGNFKDTKGFQITMENIPNGEDYKIEVFSRYRMALGRFQLR
;
A
#
# COMPACT_ATOMS: atom_id res chain seq x y z
N MET A 1 -39.39 -9.93 31.59
CA MET A 1 -38.40 -10.42 30.60
C MET A 1 -37.65 -9.26 29.93
N GLY A 2 -37.01 -8.36 30.68
CA GLY A 2 -36.33 -7.18 30.09
C GLY A 2 -34.82 -7.16 30.31
N ILE A 3 -34.38 -7.50 31.52
CA ILE A 3 -33.00 -7.28 31.96
C ILE A 3 -32.04 -8.36 31.43
N PHE A 4 -32.47 -9.63 31.40
CA PHE A 4 -31.66 -10.74 30.88
C PHE A 4 -31.34 -10.57 29.38
N SER A 5 -32.25 -10.02 28.59
CA SER A 5 -32.03 -9.76 27.16
C SER A 5 -31.07 -8.59 26.92
N LEU A 6 -31.04 -7.59 27.81
CA LEU A 6 -30.12 -6.46 27.69
C LEU A 6 -28.68 -6.88 27.99
N ILE A 7 -28.50 -7.73 29.01
CA ILE A 7 -27.19 -8.24 29.40
C ILE A 7 -26.59 -9.11 28.29
N THR A 8 -27.38 -10.00 27.67
CA THR A 8 -26.89 -10.86 26.58
C THR A 8 -26.48 -10.07 25.34
N VAL A 9 -27.24 -9.03 24.97
CA VAL A 9 -26.89 -8.14 23.84
C VAL A 9 -25.61 -7.35 24.13
N ALA A 10 -25.44 -6.83 25.35
CA ALA A 10 -24.24 -6.11 25.76
C ALA A 10 -22.98 -7.00 25.71
N TRP A 11 -23.10 -8.26 26.17
CA TRP A 11 -22.02 -9.24 26.11
C TRP A 11 -21.65 -9.60 24.68
N ALA A 12 -22.64 -9.83 23.80
CA ALA A 12 -22.40 -10.11 22.38
C ALA A 12 -21.66 -8.94 21.70
N PHE A 13 -22.05 -7.70 22.01
CA PHE A 13 -21.41 -6.50 21.48
C PHE A 13 -19.96 -6.36 21.97
N PHE A 14 -19.71 -6.63 23.26
CA PHE A 14 -18.37 -6.60 23.83
C PHE A 14 -17.44 -7.65 23.19
N TYR A 15 -17.93 -8.87 22.98
CA TYR A 15 -17.17 -9.92 22.29
C TYR A 15 -16.88 -9.57 20.83
N LEU A 16 -17.84 -8.95 20.13
CA LEU A 16 -17.64 -8.47 18.76
C LEU A 16 -16.54 -7.40 18.69
N LEU A 17 -16.61 -6.39 19.55
CA LEU A 17 -15.60 -5.34 19.64
C LEU A 17 -14.21 -5.89 19.98
N ARG A 18 -14.15 -6.80 20.95
CA ARG A 18 -12.90 -7.47 21.34
C ARG A 18 -12.33 -8.31 20.19
N TRP A 19 -13.17 -9.02 19.45
CA TRP A 19 -12.74 -9.80 18.28
C TRP A 19 -12.20 -8.92 17.15
N ILE A 20 -12.85 -7.79 16.87
CA ILE A 20 -12.35 -6.77 15.92
C ILE A 20 -10.99 -6.22 16.38
N HIS A 21 -10.84 -5.92 17.68
CA HIS A 21 -9.60 -5.37 18.23
C HIS A 21 -8.45 -6.41 18.20
N LEU A 22 -8.75 -7.68 18.47
CA LEU A 22 -7.77 -8.77 18.41
C LEU A 22 -7.36 -9.13 16.98
N ARG A 23 -8.28 -9.03 16.00
CA ARG A 23 -7.94 -9.16 14.57
C ARG A 23 -6.92 -8.09 14.14
N LYS A 24 -7.04 -6.86 14.66
CA LYS A 24 -6.09 -5.78 14.37
C LYS A 24 -4.69 -6.01 14.97
N ARG A 25 -4.54 -6.77 16.06
CA ARG A 25 -3.23 -7.00 16.71
C ARG A 25 -2.41 -8.16 16.15
N LYS A 26 -2.97 -9.06 15.35
CA LYS A 26 -2.27 -10.26 14.88
C LYS A 26 -1.39 -10.06 13.63
N GLN A 27 -1.17 -8.83 13.17
CA GLN A 27 -0.50 -8.55 11.90
C GLN A 27 0.74 -7.64 12.00
N ASP A 28 1.27 -7.43 13.22
CA ASP A 28 2.51 -6.67 13.46
C ASP A 28 3.68 -7.61 13.72
N THR A 29 4.11 -8.31 12.67
CA THR A 29 5.50 -8.78 12.55
C THR A 29 6.22 -7.80 11.64
N GLY A 30 7.25 -7.15 12.20
CA GLY A 30 7.96 -6.00 11.63
C GLY A 30 8.38 -6.16 10.17
N GLU A 31 8.44 -5.01 9.50
CA GLU A 31 8.84 -4.82 8.10
C GLU A 31 7.96 -5.53 7.07
N GLN A 32 6.85 -4.88 6.72
CA GLN A 32 5.98 -5.31 5.62
C GLN A 32 6.58 -4.86 4.28
N PHE A 33 7.29 -5.77 3.61
CA PHE A 33 7.73 -5.58 2.23
C PHE A 33 6.59 -5.88 1.26
N ILE A 34 6.33 -4.94 0.33
CA ILE A 34 5.43 -5.19 -0.79
C ILE A 34 6.24 -5.92 -1.86
N ARG A 35 5.90 -7.18 -2.14
CA ARG A 35 6.39 -7.90 -3.34
C ARG A 35 5.35 -7.77 -4.43
N TRP A 36 5.74 -7.19 -5.55
CA TRP A 36 4.84 -6.97 -6.68
C TRP A 36 5.63 -7.14 -7.98
N GLY A 37 5.03 -7.82 -8.96
CA GLY A 37 5.61 -8.11 -10.26
C GLY A 37 4.73 -7.52 -11.35
N LEU A 38 5.31 -6.73 -12.24
CA LEU A 38 4.67 -6.21 -13.44
C LEU A 38 5.02 -7.13 -14.61
N SER A 39 4.21 -8.16 -14.88
CA SER A 39 4.18 -8.78 -16.21
C SER A 39 3.18 -8.00 -17.07
N VAL A 40 3.65 -7.42 -18.17
CA VAL A 40 2.93 -6.33 -18.84
C VAL A 40 2.13 -6.88 -20.01
N ASP A 41 0.87 -7.29 -19.76
CA ASP A 41 -0.15 -7.41 -20.83
C ASP A 41 -1.43 -6.63 -20.57
N ASN A 42 -1.84 -6.42 -19.31
CA ASN A 42 -2.82 -5.40 -18.89
C ASN A 42 -2.68 -5.18 -17.37
N CYS A 43 -2.36 -3.95 -16.93
CA CYS A 43 -2.10 -3.69 -15.51
C CYS A 43 -3.27 -2.95 -14.86
N TYR A 44 -4.24 -3.68 -14.34
CA TYR A 44 -5.15 -3.18 -13.31
C TYR A 44 -4.96 -4.05 -12.07
N PHE A 45 -4.14 -3.57 -11.14
CA PHE A 45 -3.87 -4.26 -9.88
C PHE A 45 -4.28 -3.34 -8.74
N TYR A 46 -5.14 -3.87 -7.87
CA TYR A 46 -5.56 -3.25 -6.64
C TYR A 46 -5.08 -4.12 -5.48
N SER A 47 -4.24 -3.58 -4.61
CA SER A 47 -3.86 -4.26 -3.37
C SER A 47 -4.87 -3.94 -2.25
N GLN A 48 -5.02 -4.86 -1.30
CA GLN A 48 -5.61 -4.50 -0.01
C GLN A 48 -4.68 -3.50 0.71
N PRO A 49 -5.22 -2.63 1.59
CA PRO A 49 -4.40 -1.77 2.43
C PRO A 49 -3.43 -2.57 3.30
N PHE A 50 -2.16 -2.17 3.33
CA PHE A 50 -1.12 -2.72 4.21
C PHE A 50 -0.48 -1.62 5.06
N ILE A 51 0.20 -2.01 6.14
CA ILE A 51 0.77 -1.09 7.13
C ILE A 51 2.26 -0.92 6.84
N VAL A 52 2.69 0.33 6.70
CA VAL A 52 4.10 0.68 6.57
C VAL A 52 4.57 1.41 7.82
N THR A 53 5.73 1.02 8.34
CA THR A 53 6.36 1.58 9.54
C THR A 53 7.50 2.53 9.16
N ASN A 54 7.80 3.52 10.01
CA ASN A 54 8.96 4.43 9.94
C ASN A 54 8.89 5.58 8.92
N GLN A 55 7.69 6.07 8.57
CA GLN A 55 7.54 7.26 7.68
C GLN A 55 8.24 7.14 6.32
N CYS A 56 8.62 5.91 5.94
CA CYS A 56 9.33 5.61 4.72
C CYS A 56 8.65 4.45 4.02
N ILE A 57 8.75 4.41 2.69
CA ILE A 57 8.24 3.32 1.87
C ILE A 57 9.36 2.84 1.01
N THR A 58 9.71 1.57 1.16
CA THR A 58 10.68 0.92 0.30
C THR A 58 9.95 0.07 -0.73
N ILE A 59 10.08 0.46 -1.99
CA ILE A 59 9.60 -0.29 -3.15
C ILE A 59 10.75 -1.15 -3.64
N ILE A 60 10.57 -2.46 -3.54
CA ILE A 60 11.48 -3.44 -4.15
C ILE A 60 10.74 -4.04 -5.33
N GLY A 61 11.38 -4.06 -6.49
CA GLY A 61 10.76 -4.57 -7.69
C GLY A 61 11.76 -5.13 -8.68
N PHE A 62 11.24 -5.94 -9.59
CA PHE A 62 11.94 -6.38 -10.77
C PHE A 62 11.24 -5.79 -11.98
N GLN A 63 12.02 -5.26 -12.91
CA GLN A 63 11.52 -4.75 -14.16
C GLN A 63 12.05 -5.64 -15.27
N GLU A 64 11.16 -6.41 -15.88
CA GLU A 64 11.42 -7.05 -17.15
C GLU A 64 11.19 -6.02 -18.26
N ILE A 65 12.21 -5.79 -19.08
CA ILE A 65 12.17 -4.73 -20.09
C ILE A 65 11.57 -5.28 -21.37
N ASP A 66 10.48 -4.66 -21.81
CA ASP A 66 9.95 -4.82 -23.17
C ASP A 66 10.63 -3.84 -24.17
N ASP A 67 11.05 -2.65 -23.69
CA ASP A 67 11.99 -1.76 -24.39
C ASP A 67 12.85 -0.88 -23.43
N ASN A 68 14.13 -0.64 -23.77
CA ASN A 68 15.05 0.17 -22.93
C ASN A 68 14.65 1.66 -22.80
N LYS A 69 13.48 2.05 -23.31
CA LYS A 69 13.07 3.45 -23.49
C LYS A 69 11.82 3.83 -22.70
N SER A 70 11.02 2.89 -22.22
CA SER A 70 9.80 3.19 -21.46
C SER A 70 10.10 3.24 -19.96
N PRO A 71 10.21 4.44 -19.34
CA PRO A 71 10.38 4.54 -17.90
C PRO A 71 9.11 4.10 -17.15
N ILE A 72 9.31 3.58 -15.94
CA ILE A 72 8.24 3.33 -14.98
C ILE A 72 8.28 4.45 -13.95
N PHE A 73 7.15 5.12 -13.78
CA PHE A 73 6.95 6.17 -12.80
C PHE A 73 6.30 5.59 -11.57
N TYR A 74 6.84 5.95 -10.41
CA TYR A 74 6.33 5.64 -9.10
C TYR A 74 5.92 6.94 -8.44
N SER A 75 4.74 6.99 -7.84
CA SER A 75 4.39 8.12 -6.98
C SER A 75 3.60 7.68 -5.77
N VAL A 76 3.90 8.30 -4.64
CA VAL A 76 3.13 8.18 -3.41
C VAL A 76 2.25 9.39 -3.30
N VAL A 77 0.95 9.15 -3.27
CA VAL A 77 -0.05 10.21 -3.23
C VAL A 77 -1.04 9.98 -2.11
N LYS A 78 -1.63 11.06 -1.61
CA LYS A 78 -2.80 11.02 -0.73
C LYS A 78 -3.91 11.85 -1.36
N MET A 79 -5.11 11.31 -1.35
CA MET A 79 -6.30 12.09 -1.68
C MET A 79 -6.97 12.56 -0.40
N SER A 80 -7.20 13.87 -0.29
CA SER A 80 -8.06 14.40 0.76
C SER A 80 -9.52 14.05 0.47
N TRP A 81 -10.37 14.17 1.50
CA TRP A 81 -11.83 14.03 1.36
C TRP A 81 -12.39 14.93 0.25
N TRP A 82 -11.89 16.16 0.14
CA TRP A 82 -12.30 17.15 -0.87
C TRP A 82 -11.74 16.88 -2.28
N GLY A 83 -11.11 15.72 -2.51
CA GLY A 83 -10.55 15.37 -3.81
C GLY A 83 -9.19 16.02 -4.12
N LYS A 84 -8.62 16.83 -3.22
CA LYS A 84 -7.27 17.39 -3.40
C LYS A 84 -6.24 16.25 -3.37
N ARG A 85 -5.48 16.11 -4.47
CA ARG A 85 -4.35 15.18 -4.61
C ARG A 85 -3.07 15.86 -4.10
N THR A 86 -2.37 15.19 -3.18
CA THR A 86 -1.05 15.62 -2.70
C THR A 86 -0.04 14.52 -3.02
N VAL A 87 1.03 14.87 -3.72
CA VAL A 87 2.14 13.96 -4.04
C VAL A 87 3.22 14.15 -2.98
N TYR A 88 3.59 13.08 -2.28
CA TYR A 88 4.60 13.10 -1.22
C TYR A 88 5.97 12.69 -1.76
N ALA A 89 5.99 11.72 -2.67
CA ALA A 89 7.21 11.26 -3.30
C ALA A 89 6.92 10.82 -4.72
N HIS A 90 7.91 10.96 -5.60
CA HIS A 90 7.88 10.40 -6.93
C HIS A 90 9.28 9.92 -7.31
N CYS A 91 9.34 8.85 -8.10
CA CYS A 91 10.58 8.30 -8.62
C CYS A 91 10.34 7.82 -10.04
N LEU A 92 11.37 7.94 -10.87
CA LEU A 92 11.37 7.45 -12.23
C LEU A 92 12.46 6.41 -12.35
N ILE A 93 12.09 5.22 -12.79
CA ILE A 93 13.03 4.14 -13.07
C ILE A 93 13.07 3.88 -14.56
N HIS A 94 14.25 4.04 -15.13
CA HIS A 94 14.56 3.49 -16.44
C HIS A 94 15.04 2.06 -16.24
N GLY A 95 14.57 1.14 -17.07
CA GLY A 95 14.87 -0.27 -16.90
C GLY A 95 16.37 -0.53 -16.85
N ASN A 96 16.81 -1.22 -15.81
CA ASN A 96 18.19 -1.65 -15.64
C ASN A 96 18.28 -3.16 -15.93
N PHE A 97 18.23 -3.55 -17.21
CA PHE A 97 18.26 -4.98 -17.61
C PHE A 97 19.54 -5.71 -17.20
N LYS A 98 20.60 -4.95 -16.86
CA LYS A 98 21.89 -5.52 -16.49
C LYS A 98 21.96 -5.92 -15.03
N ASP A 99 21.02 -5.48 -14.20
CA ASP A 99 21.00 -5.81 -12.78
C ASP A 99 19.98 -6.93 -12.50
N THR A 100 20.49 -8.15 -12.37
CA THR A 100 19.70 -9.33 -12.00
C THR A 100 19.15 -9.26 -10.57
N LYS A 101 19.46 -8.20 -9.81
CA LYS A 101 18.98 -7.99 -8.44
C LYS A 101 17.73 -7.13 -8.35
N GLY A 102 17.26 -6.55 -9.46
CA GLY A 102 16.09 -5.66 -9.47
C GLY A 102 16.43 -4.24 -9.04
N PHE A 103 15.44 -3.49 -8.55
CA PHE A 103 15.62 -2.14 -8.01
C PHE A 103 15.04 -2.04 -6.60
N GLN A 104 15.62 -1.13 -5.81
CA GLN A 104 15.13 -0.75 -4.50
C GLN A 104 15.07 0.78 -4.43
N ILE A 105 13.89 1.32 -4.12
CA ILE A 105 13.68 2.76 -3.95
C ILE A 105 13.08 2.97 -2.59
N THR A 106 13.68 3.83 -1.79
CA THR A 106 13.13 4.25 -0.51
C THR A 106 12.65 5.70 -0.63
N MET A 107 11.37 5.92 -0.33
CA MET A 107 10.73 7.23 -0.29
C MET A 107 10.55 7.62 1.17
N GLU A 108 11.19 8.69 1.61
CA GLU A 108 11.25 9.10 3.03
C GLU A 108 10.37 10.32 3.31
N ASN A 109 10.24 10.68 4.59
CA ASN A 109 9.53 11.87 5.07
C ASN A 109 8.02 11.90 4.70
N ILE A 110 7.38 10.73 4.64
CA ILE A 110 5.95 10.65 4.37
C ILE A 110 5.21 10.69 5.72
N PRO A 111 4.35 11.70 5.97
CA PRO A 111 3.66 11.82 7.25
C PRO A 111 2.80 10.60 7.57
N ASN A 112 2.65 10.29 8.85
CA ASN A 112 1.73 9.24 9.28
C ASN A 112 0.29 9.56 8.87
N GLY A 113 -0.48 8.51 8.57
CA GLY A 113 -1.88 8.64 8.24
C GLY A 113 -2.39 7.55 7.31
N GLU A 114 -3.65 7.70 6.92
CA GLU A 114 -4.35 6.74 6.07
C GLU A 114 -4.57 7.30 4.66
N ASP A 115 -5.19 6.48 3.80
CA ASP A 115 -5.60 6.84 2.43
C ASP A 115 -4.46 7.20 1.46
N TYR A 116 -3.27 6.68 1.73
CA TYR A 116 -2.18 6.77 0.78
C TYR A 116 -2.35 5.75 -0.36
N LYS A 117 -1.84 6.15 -1.53
CA LYS A 117 -1.80 5.33 -2.74
C LYS A 117 -0.40 5.35 -3.34
N ILE A 118 0.08 4.18 -3.75
CA ILE A 118 1.21 4.06 -4.66
C ILE A 118 0.63 3.97 -6.06
N GLU A 119 0.98 4.92 -6.91
CA GLU A 119 0.64 4.94 -8.32
C GLU A 119 1.88 4.52 -9.11
N VAL A 120 1.75 3.44 -9.88
CA VAL A 120 2.81 2.97 -10.78
C VAL A 120 2.33 3.14 -12.21
N PHE A 121 3.03 3.95 -13.00
CA PHE A 121 2.66 4.26 -14.37
C PHE A 121 3.75 3.84 -15.36
N SER A 122 3.37 3.14 -16.42
CA SER A 122 4.28 2.71 -17.48
C SER A 122 3.54 2.65 -18.81
N ARG A 123 4.09 3.25 -19.87
CA ARG A 123 3.59 3.16 -21.26
C ARG A 123 2.06 3.22 -21.37
N TYR A 124 1.44 4.23 -20.74
CA TYR A 124 -0.02 4.47 -20.67
C TYR A 124 -0.86 3.53 -19.79
N ARG A 125 -0.22 2.67 -19.00
CA ARG A 125 -0.86 1.76 -18.04
C ARG A 125 -0.59 2.23 -16.62
N MET A 126 -1.55 2.01 -15.72
CA MET A 126 -1.46 2.46 -14.33
C MET A 126 -1.89 1.35 -13.36
N ALA A 127 -1.03 1.03 -12.40
CA ALA A 127 -1.34 0.16 -11.27
C ALA A 127 -1.44 0.97 -9.97
N LEU A 128 -2.27 0.50 -9.03
CA LEU A 128 -2.61 1.23 -7.81
C LEU A 128 -2.50 0.33 -6.57
N GLY A 129 -1.60 0.68 -5.65
CA GLY A 129 -1.56 0.10 -4.31
C GLY A 129 -2.16 1.06 -3.28
N ARG A 130 -2.89 0.57 -2.29
CA ARG A 130 -3.33 1.39 -1.14
C ARG A 130 -2.57 0.99 0.11
N PHE A 131 -2.26 1.95 0.98
CA PHE A 131 -1.55 1.67 2.23
C PHE A 131 -1.81 2.74 3.30
N GLN A 132 -1.40 2.43 4.51
CA GLN A 132 -1.46 3.32 5.67
C GLN A 132 -0.07 3.40 6.31
N LEU A 133 0.31 4.60 6.76
CA LEU A 133 1.55 4.86 7.50
C LEU A 133 1.21 5.08 8.98
N ARG A 134 1.93 4.39 9.87
CA ARG A 134 1.75 4.49 11.33
C ARG A 134 3.05 4.81 12.04
#